data_AF-A0A6J6GBX4-F1
#
_entry.id   AF-A0A6J6GBX4-F1
#
_cell.length_a   1.000
_cell.length_b   1.000
_cell.length_c   1.000
_cell.angle_alpha   90.00
_cell.angle_beta   90.00
_cell.angle_gamma   90.00
#
_symmetry.space_group_name_H-M   'P 1'
#
loop_
_entity.id
_entity.type
_entity.pdbx_description
1 polymer ?
#
loop_
_entity_poly.entity_id
_entity_poly.type
_entity_poly.pdbx_seq_one_letter_code
_entity_poly.pdbx_strand_id
1 'polypeptide(L)'
;MLRTPAHYAWAVGRTVAVKTFPNHPIGRRFAGTVTSSNETTVTVALEEPIGESITLNLGEIEKARTTFIWGPAPKPGGPKSGEKAVKSTKGAKKTKDMKAKKDKKDASNASHKEEKVQS
;
A
#
# COMPACT_ATOMS: atom_id res chain seq x y z
N MET A 1 18.02 6.20 -1.57
CA MET A 1 17.65 6.21 -3.01
C MET A 1 18.69 5.39 -3.76
N LEU A 2 18.27 4.48 -4.63
CA LEU A 2 19.16 3.53 -5.31
C LEU A 2 19.73 4.19 -6.57
N ARG A 3 21.05 4.37 -6.61
CA ARG A 3 21.76 5.10 -7.69
C ARG A 3 23.15 4.54 -7.94
N THR A 4 23.89 4.23 -6.88
CA THR A 4 25.23 3.65 -6.98
C THR A 4 25.16 2.13 -6.88
N PRO A 5 26.18 1.41 -7.39
CA PRO A 5 26.24 -0.05 -7.25
C PRO A 5 26.19 -0.50 -5.79
N ALA A 6 26.88 0.21 -4.89
CA ALA A 6 26.86 -0.05 -3.45
C ALA A 6 25.45 0.02 -2.84
N HIS A 7 24.58 0.92 -3.33
CA HIS A 7 23.20 0.97 -2.86
C HIS A 7 22.40 -0.27 -3.28
N TYR A 8 22.63 -0.77 -4.50
CA TYR A 8 21.95 -1.98 -4.98
C TYR A 8 22.47 -3.24 -4.30
N ALA A 9 23.77 -3.32 -4.01
CA ALA A 9 24.34 -4.40 -3.21
C ALA A 9 23.71 -4.46 -1.82
N TRP A 10 23.50 -3.31 -1.16
CA TRP A 10 22.77 -3.27 0.10
C TRP A 10 21.29 -3.63 -0.05
N ALA A 11 20.69 -3.39 -1.22
CA ALA A 11 19.28 -3.65 -1.46
C ALA A 11 18.94 -5.12 -1.78
N VAL A 12 19.93 -6.00 -1.93
CA VAL A 12 19.70 -7.44 -2.15
C VAL A 12 18.78 -8.01 -1.04
N GLY A 13 17.78 -8.79 -1.46
CA GLY A 13 16.74 -9.36 -0.61
C GLY A 13 15.60 -8.40 -0.25
N ARG A 14 15.59 -7.16 -0.74
CA ARG A 14 14.55 -6.17 -0.42
C ARG A 14 13.70 -5.82 -1.64
N THR A 15 12.44 -5.47 -1.39
CA THR A 15 11.52 -5.00 -2.42
C THR A 15 11.86 -3.57 -2.84
N VAL A 16 11.89 -3.35 -4.14
CA VAL A 16 12.20 -2.08 -4.78
C VAL A 16 11.12 -1.74 -5.82
N ALA A 17 10.78 -0.46 -5.88
CA ALA A 17 10.05 0.11 -6.99
C ALA A 17 11.03 0.79 -7.93
N VAL A 18 11.04 0.34 -9.18
CA VAL A 18 11.97 0.78 -10.23
C VAL A 18 11.21 1.52 -11.31
N LYS A 19 11.81 2.59 -11.80
CA LYS A 19 11.37 3.35 -12.96
C LYS A 19 12.50 3.34 -13.98
N THR A 20 12.21 2.82 -15.16
CA THR A 20 13.11 2.74 -16.31
C THR A 20 12.87 3.91 -17.27
N PHE A 21 13.77 4.07 -18.24
CA PHE A 21 13.58 4.99 -19.36
C PHE A 21 12.37 4.61 -20.24
N PRO A 22 11.83 5.55 -21.04
CA PRO A 22 10.76 5.26 -21.98
C PRO A 22 11.12 4.12 -22.96
N ASN A 23 10.11 3.37 -23.42
CA ASN A 23 10.23 2.26 -24.38
C ASN A 23 11.07 1.06 -23.91
N HIS A 24 11.26 0.91 -22.60
CA HIS A 24 11.86 -0.29 -22.04
C HIS A 24 10.91 -1.52 -22.22
N PRO A 25 11.42 -2.72 -22.56
CA PRO A 25 10.59 -3.88 -22.91
C PRO A 25 9.58 -4.29 -21.82
N ILE A 26 9.94 -4.14 -20.54
CA ILE A 26 9.07 -4.47 -19.41
C ILE A 26 8.13 -3.35 -18.99
N GLY A 27 8.07 -2.27 -19.78
CA GLY A 27 7.39 -1.04 -19.42
C GLY A 27 8.23 -0.13 -18.54
N ARG A 28 7.61 0.99 -18.14
CA ARG A 28 8.31 2.13 -17.51
C ARG A 28 8.47 2.01 -15.99
N ARG A 29 7.60 1.25 -15.33
CA ARG A 29 7.55 1.14 -13.86
C ARG A 29 7.17 -0.26 -13.49
N PHE A 30 7.88 -0.82 -12.53
CA PHE A 30 7.58 -2.14 -11.98
C PHE A 30 8.08 -2.22 -10.53
N ALA A 31 7.57 -3.22 -9.81
CA ALA A 31 7.99 -3.55 -8.47
C ALA A 31 8.54 -4.98 -8.45
N GLY A 32 9.51 -5.23 -7.59
CA GLY A 32 10.12 -6.53 -7.46
C GLY A 32 11.16 -6.59 -6.35
N THR A 33 11.71 -7.77 -6.11
CA THR A 33 12.73 -8.00 -5.10
C THR A 33 14.11 -8.11 -5.75
N VAL A 34 15.10 -7.38 -5.24
CA VAL A 34 16.48 -7.48 -5.75
C VAL A 34 17.04 -8.83 -5.35
N THR A 35 17.40 -9.66 -6.31
CA THR A 35 17.99 -11.00 -6.06
C THR A 35 19.50 -10.99 -6.18
N SER A 36 20.06 -10.14 -7.03
CA SER A 36 21.50 -10.00 -7.22
C SER A 36 21.86 -8.58 -7.64
N SER A 37 23.07 -8.15 -7.31
CA SER A 37 23.63 -6.87 -7.72
C SER A 37 25.10 -7.01 -8.02
N ASN A 38 25.52 -6.44 -9.15
CA ASN A 38 26.91 -6.29 -9.57
C ASN A 38 27.28 -4.79 -9.62
N GLU A 39 28.48 -4.50 -10.14
CA GLU A 39 28.97 -3.13 -10.31
C GLU A 39 28.21 -2.36 -11.42
N THR A 40 27.70 -3.06 -12.42
CA THR A 40 27.07 -2.45 -13.61
C THR A 40 25.63 -2.87 -13.81
N THR A 41 25.20 -3.96 -13.19
CA THR A 41 23.89 -4.57 -13.38
C THR A 41 23.21 -4.91 -12.05
N VAL A 42 21.88 -4.98 -12.09
CA VAL A 42 21.05 -5.45 -10.99
C VAL A 42 20.02 -6.42 -11.52
N THR A 43 19.79 -7.52 -10.79
CA THR A 43 18.74 -8.49 -11.10
C THR A 43 17.59 -8.32 -10.12
N VAL A 44 16.38 -8.17 -10.66
CA VAL A 44 15.15 -7.99 -9.90
C VAL A 44 14.16 -9.08 -10.28
N ALA A 45 13.71 -9.86 -9.29
CA ALA A 45 12.57 -10.75 -9.44
C ALA A 45 11.28 -9.90 -9.40
N LEU A 46 10.51 -9.96 -10.48
CA LEU A 46 9.27 -9.21 -10.62
C LEU A 46 8.21 -9.77 -9.67
N GLU A 47 7.38 -8.87 -9.12
CA GLU A 47 6.21 -9.28 -8.34
C GLU A 47 5.11 -9.82 -9.26
N GLU A 48 4.94 -9.20 -10.43
CA GLU A 48 4.02 -9.63 -11.48
C GLU A 48 4.71 -9.50 -12.86
N PRO A 49 4.73 -10.56 -13.69
CA PRO A 49 4.28 -11.92 -13.38
C PRO A 49 5.22 -12.65 -12.40
N ILE A 50 4.65 -13.48 -11.54
CA ILE A 50 5.39 -14.22 -10.52
C ILE A 50 6.36 -15.21 -11.18
N GLY A 51 7.61 -15.23 -10.72
CA GLY A 51 8.64 -16.15 -11.19
C GLY A 51 9.49 -15.61 -12.35
N GLU A 52 9.16 -14.43 -12.88
CA GLU A 52 10.01 -13.74 -13.84
C GLU A 52 11.07 -12.89 -13.12
N SER A 53 12.29 -12.89 -13.65
CA SER A 53 13.36 -12.03 -13.17
C SER A 53 14.03 -11.32 -14.34
N ILE A 54 14.33 -10.04 -14.16
CA ILE A 54 15.01 -9.23 -15.15
C ILE A 54 16.35 -8.74 -14.63
N THR A 55 17.35 -8.79 -15.50
CA THR A 55 18.63 -8.12 -15.28
C THR A 55 18.65 -6.81 -16.04
N LEU A 56 18.95 -5.72 -15.35
CA LEU A 56 19.01 -4.37 -15.89
C LEU A 56 20.40 -3.77 -15.70
N ASN A 57 20.83 -2.97 -16.67
CA ASN A 57 21.97 -2.10 -16.47
C ASN A 57 21.58 -0.93 -15.57
N LEU A 58 22.51 -0.48 -14.72
CA LEU A 58 22.26 0.69 -13.87
C LEU A 58 21.95 1.96 -14.69
N GLY A 59 22.45 2.03 -15.93
CA GLY A 59 22.16 3.11 -16.89
C GLY A 59 20.75 3.08 -17.50
N GLU A 60 20.01 1.97 -17.39
CA GLU A 60 18.62 1.86 -17.90
C GLU A 60 17.58 2.31 -16.85
N ILE A 61 18.05 2.54 -15.62
CA ILE A 61 17.20 2.89 -14.48
C ILE A 61 17.19 4.41 -14.30
N GLU A 62 16.03 5.01 -14.55
CA GLU A 62 15.80 6.44 -14.31
C GLU A 62 15.76 6.76 -12.81
N LYS A 63 15.07 5.91 -12.03
CA LYS A 63 14.91 6.09 -10.58
C LYS A 63 14.51 4.79 -9.90
N ALA A 64 15.17 4.45 -8.79
CA ALA A 64 14.78 3.32 -7.96
C ALA A 64 14.75 3.67 -6.46
N ARG A 65 13.81 3.05 -5.75
CA ARG A 65 13.66 3.19 -4.29
C ARG A 65 13.24 1.86 -3.68
N THR A 66 13.78 1.56 -2.51
CA THR A 66 13.28 0.47 -1.66
C THR A 66 11.88 0.84 -1.18
N THR A 67 10.95 -0.10 -1.31
CA THR A 67 9.58 0.05 -0.84
C THR A 67 9.35 -1.00 0.23
N PHE A 68 8.76 -0.58 1.34
CA PHE A 68 8.27 -1.48 2.36
C PHE A 68 6.75 -1.51 2.26
N ILE A 69 6.16 -2.69 2.34
CA ILE A 69 4.71 -2.85 2.26
C ILE A 69 4.17 -2.65 3.68
N TRP A 70 3.54 -1.50 3.91
CA TRP A 70 2.83 -1.23 5.16
C TRP A 70 1.39 -1.69 5.06
N GLY A 71 1.04 -2.79 5.72
CA GLY A 71 -0.34 -3.24 5.87
C GLY A 71 -0.43 -4.66 6.43
N PRO A 72 -1.55 -5.04 7.09
CA PRO A 72 -1.78 -6.45 7.39
C PRO A 72 -1.82 -7.21 6.07
N ALA A 73 -1.08 -8.33 5.98
CA ALA A 73 -1.12 -9.22 4.82
C ALA A 73 -2.59 -9.46 4.41
N PRO A 74 -2.91 -9.47 3.09
CA PRO A 74 -4.29 -9.71 2.65
C PRO A 74 -4.78 -10.99 3.32
N LYS A 75 -5.89 -10.90 4.08
CA LYS A 75 -6.43 -12.06 4.79
C LYS A 75 -6.65 -13.18 3.76
N PRO A 76 -5.97 -14.34 3.90
CA PRO A 76 -6.22 -15.47 3.00
C PRO A 76 -7.65 -15.95 3.25
N GLY A 77 -8.54 -15.75 2.27
CA GLY A 77 -9.92 -16.22 2.31
C GLY A 77 -10.92 -15.28 2.97
N GLY A 78 -11.38 -14.27 2.23
CA GLY A 78 -12.71 -13.68 2.43
C GLY A 78 -13.71 -14.37 1.49
N PRO A 79 -14.92 -14.74 1.94
CA PRO A 79 -15.84 -15.52 1.14
C PRO A 79 -16.22 -14.79 -0.15
N LYS A 80 -16.09 -15.48 -1.29
CA LYS A 80 -16.77 -15.11 -2.54
C LYS A 80 -18.28 -15.23 -2.31
N SER A 81 -18.92 -14.09 -2.12
CA SER A 81 -20.36 -13.91 -2.33
C SER A 81 -20.50 -12.47 -2.78
N GLY A 82 -20.75 -12.22 -4.05
CA GLY A 82 -22.08 -12.40 -4.60
C GLY A 82 -22.52 -11.02 -5.09
N GLU A 83 -23.26 -11.02 -6.18
CA GLU A 83 -23.61 -9.87 -6.98
C GLU A 83 -24.45 -8.80 -6.23
N LYS A 84 -24.17 -7.52 -6.58
CA LYS A 84 -24.98 -6.29 -6.43
C LYS A 84 -25.48 -5.84 -5.04
N ALA A 85 -25.07 -4.64 -4.64
CA ALA A 85 -26.01 -3.63 -4.15
C ALA A 85 -25.44 -2.20 -4.33
N VAL A 86 -26.08 -1.47 -5.24
CA VAL A 86 -25.98 -0.03 -5.44
C VAL A 86 -26.29 0.68 -4.12
N LYS A 87 -25.42 1.58 -3.63
CA LYS A 87 -25.78 2.55 -2.60
C LYS A 87 -25.37 3.96 -3.01
N SER A 88 -26.43 4.69 -3.32
CA SER A 88 -26.59 6.09 -3.66
C SER A 88 -25.71 7.03 -2.84
N THR A 89 -24.98 7.90 -3.54
CA THR A 89 -24.31 9.08 -2.99
C THR A 89 -25.35 10.17 -2.70
N LYS A 90 -25.71 10.36 -1.43
CA LYS A 90 -26.48 11.53 -0.99
C LYS A 90 -25.51 12.68 -0.69
N GLY A 91 -25.26 13.50 -1.70
CA GLY A 91 -24.58 14.79 -1.59
C GLY A 91 -25.52 15.86 -1.01
N ALA A 92 -24.95 16.69 -0.13
CA ALA A 92 -25.62 17.78 0.57
C ALA A 92 -25.64 19.09 -0.24
N LYS A 93 -26.77 19.85 -0.24
CA LYS A 93 -26.77 21.32 -0.13
C LYS A 93 -28.16 21.96 0.14
N LYS A 94 -28.23 22.72 1.25
CA LYS A 94 -29.02 23.92 1.62
C LYS A 94 -30.50 24.10 1.22
N THR A 95 -31.34 24.33 2.24
CA THR A 95 -32.05 25.60 2.60
C THR A 95 -32.64 25.42 4.02
N LYS A 96 -32.18 26.13 5.06
CA LYS A 96 -32.75 27.37 5.62
C LYS A 96 -34.28 27.41 5.61
N ASP A 97 -34.92 27.08 6.74
CA ASP A 97 -35.63 28.04 7.63
C ASP A 97 -36.50 27.30 8.68
N MET A 98 -36.76 28.03 9.78
CA MET A 98 -37.72 27.77 10.88
C MET A 98 -37.31 26.73 11.94
N LYS A 99 -36.81 27.15 13.12
CA LYS A 99 -37.53 27.78 14.25
C LYS A 99 -38.49 26.80 14.93
N ALA A 100 -38.04 26.22 16.04
CA ALA A 100 -38.60 26.47 17.38
C ALA A 100 -38.33 25.28 18.32
N LYS A 101 -37.82 25.62 19.51
CA LYS A 101 -38.13 24.97 20.80
C LYS A 101 -37.61 23.53 20.98
N LYS A 102 -37.21 23.08 22.16
CA LYS A 102 -37.13 23.64 23.51
C LYS A 102 -36.67 22.48 24.39
N ASP A 103 -35.79 22.77 25.36
CA ASP A 103 -35.52 22.00 26.57
C ASP A 103 -34.90 20.59 26.37
N LYS A 104 -34.07 20.04 27.25
CA LYS A 104 -33.42 20.45 28.51
C LYS A 104 -32.73 19.18 29.02
N LYS A 105 -31.77 19.39 29.92
CA LYS A 105 -31.24 18.43 30.89
C LYS A 105 -30.20 17.45 30.36
N ASP A 106 -28.93 17.72 30.66
CA ASP A 106 -28.22 17.25 31.88
C ASP A 106 -27.85 15.77 31.71
N ALA A 107 -26.75 15.23 32.18
CA ALA A 107 -25.50 15.67 32.77
C ALA A 107 -24.83 14.33 33.13
N SER A 108 -23.50 14.26 33.07
CA SER A 108 -22.70 13.31 33.87
C SER A 108 -22.83 11.83 33.43
N ASN A 109 -21.89 10.90 33.62
CA ASN A 109 -20.64 10.83 34.36
C ASN A 109 -19.82 9.62 33.85
N ALA A 110 -18.52 9.65 34.14
CA ALA A 110 -17.50 8.60 34.31
C ALA A 110 -17.97 7.11 34.33
N SER A 111 -17.31 6.18 33.62
CA SER A 111 -16.04 5.47 33.95
C SER A 111 -16.17 4.40 35.04
N HIS A 112 -15.29 3.39 35.00
CA HIS A 112 -15.11 2.22 35.90
C HIS A 112 -15.94 0.96 35.56
N LYS A 113 -15.48 -0.28 35.76
CA LYS A 113 -14.17 -0.94 35.99
C LYS A 113 -14.51 -2.44 36.00
N GLU A 114 -13.50 -3.28 35.77
CA GLU A 114 -13.48 -4.74 35.96
C GLU A 114 -14.44 -5.29 37.03
N GLU A 115 -15.12 -6.40 36.71
CA GLU A 115 -15.41 -7.44 37.70
C GLU A 115 -15.19 -8.83 37.10
N LYS A 116 -14.56 -9.63 37.94
CA LYS A 116 -14.03 -10.99 37.84
C LYS A 116 -15.07 -11.97 38.38
N VAL A 117 -15.29 -13.12 37.72
CA VAL A 117 -15.74 -14.38 38.35
C VAL A 117 -15.35 -15.54 37.40
N GLN A 118 -14.33 -16.34 37.69
CA GLN A 118 -14.34 -17.58 38.52
C GLN A 118 -15.40 -18.61 38.10
N SER A 119 -14.94 -19.71 37.50
CA SER A 119 -15.05 -21.08 38.04
C SER A 119 -14.07 -22.00 37.32
#